data_AF-E6V7F6-F1
#
_entry.id   AF-E6V7F6-F1
#
_cell.length_a   1.000
_cell.length_b   1.000
_cell.length_c   1.000
_cell.angle_alpha   90.00
_cell.angle_beta   90.00
_cell.angle_gamma   90.00
#
_symmetry.space_group_name_H-M   'P 1'
#
loop_
_entity.id
_entity.type
_entity.pdbx_description
1 polymer ?
#
loop_
_entity_poly.entity_id
_entity_poly.type
_entity_poly.pdbx_seq_one_letter_code
_entity_poly.pdbx_strand_id
1 'polypeptide(L)'
;MNTFLKNLRTCPRRRVQLDEIRRHFYAAFPEVQDSAQRGAQLLKGLQELEIAGHLKLPARGSWESFGQPPLPLWITLARIPQQAGRRDYGTVAWAPELDFWPRLKAPQLEALMPVNDFLLRRRGLLPLVPAKERSLEIFGDEKRLERMCQSGMLFGKLPLSALGCFQVSAPLPYRPAVAPGRPALVLENKDAYWSFGEWNTTANYFSAVVYGGGEAFQSTGAALAQMMREVRAGRALYFGDLDPKGVRIPLEFNRKAAPGQPQVSPAIELYAWLISNGVRRPKPECTEAPFDLVATWLEEPLASAVHAIWRQGDWLPQEALGSETLQQGVIPLS
;
A
#
# COMPACT_ATOMS: atom_id res chain seq x y z
N MET A 1 -16.13 -29.65 -30.90
CA MET A 1 -14.83 -29.40 -30.23
C MET A 1 -14.35 -27.95 -30.30
N ASN A 2 -14.30 -27.33 -31.48
CA ASN A 2 -13.66 -26.03 -31.68
C ASN A 2 -14.25 -24.88 -30.83
N THR A 3 -15.57 -24.87 -30.63
CA THR A 3 -16.26 -23.86 -29.82
C THR A 3 -15.92 -23.96 -28.33
N PHE A 4 -15.87 -25.19 -27.79
CA PHE A 4 -15.50 -25.43 -26.39
C PHE A 4 -14.06 -25.01 -26.08
N LEU A 5 -13.12 -25.35 -26.97
CA LEU A 5 -11.73 -24.90 -26.83
C LEU A 5 -11.60 -23.37 -26.93
N LYS A 6 -12.35 -22.74 -27.84
CA LYS A 6 -12.39 -21.27 -27.98
C LYS A 6 -12.89 -20.62 -26.68
N ASN A 7 -13.94 -21.16 -26.07
CA ASN A 7 -14.48 -20.69 -24.80
C ASN A 7 -13.44 -20.83 -23.67
N LEU A 8 -12.80 -21.99 -23.53
CA LEU A 8 -11.75 -22.19 -22.51
C LEU A 8 -10.56 -21.24 -22.68
N ARG A 9 -10.21 -20.87 -23.92
CA ARG A 9 -9.12 -19.92 -24.20
C ARG A 9 -9.43 -18.47 -23.81
N THR A 10 -10.68 -18.14 -23.51
CA THR A 10 -11.05 -16.82 -22.96
C THR A 10 -10.72 -16.69 -21.47
N CYS A 11 -10.44 -17.81 -20.78
CA CYS A 11 -10.09 -17.78 -19.37
C CYS A 11 -8.74 -17.05 -19.17
N PRO A 12 -8.66 -16.05 -18.27
CA PRO A 12 -7.42 -15.30 -18.03
C PRO A 12 -6.36 -16.13 -17.29
N ARG A 13 -6.74 -17.28 -16.74
CA ARG A 13 -5.88 -18.16 -15.94
C ARG A 13 -5.64 -19.47 -16.66
N ARG A 14 -4.42 -19.98 -16.54
CA ARG A 14 -3.99 -21.24 -17.17
C ARG A 14 -4.62 -22.47 -16.54
N ARG A 15 -4.89 -22.42 -15.23
CA ARG A 15 -5.63 -23.45 -14.50
C ARG A 15 -7.09 -23.03 -14.44
N VAL A 16 -7.96 -23.84 -15.04
CA VAL A 16 -9.42 -23.61 -15.10
C VAL A 16 -10.10 -24.62 -14.20
N GLN A 17 -10.97 -24.15 -13.30
CA GLN A 17 -11.66 -24.99 -12.30
C GLN A 17 -12.88 -25.68 -12.90
N LEU A 18 -13.31 -26.82 -12.34
CA LEU A 18 -14.40 -27.65 -12.85
C LEU A 18 -15.71 -26.88 -13.09
N ASP A 19 -16.08 -25.95 -12.22
CA ASP A 19 -17.29 -25.14 -12.41
C ASP A 19 -17.20 -24.20 -13.62
N GLU A 20 -16.01 -23.68 -13.94
CA GLU A 20 -15.76 -22.90 -15.15
C GLU A 20 -15.75 -23.80 -16.38
N ILE A 21 -15.14 -24.98 -16.29
CA ILE A 21 -15.13 -25.99 -17.36
C ILE A 21 -16.57 -26.35 -17.75
N ARG A 22 -17.42 -26.68 -16.77
CA ARG A 22 -18.84 -27.00 -16.96
C ARG A 22 -19.58 -25.87 -17.64
N ARG A 23 -19.42 -24.63 -17.14
CA ARG A 23 -20.03 -23.44 -17.74
C ARG A 23 -19.62 -23.26 -19.21
N HIS A 24 -18.33 -23.37 -19.52
CA HIS A 24 -17.85 -23.20 -20.90
C HIS A 24 -18.26 -24.34 -21.83
N PHE A 25 -18.40 -25.56 -21.31
CA PHE A 25 -18.85 -26.72 -22.08
C PHE A 25 -20.35 -26.64 -22.39
N TYR A 26 -21.20 -26.38 -21.40
CA TYR A 26 -22.65 -26.28 -21.62
C TYR A 26 -23.04 -25.03 -22.41
N ALA A 27 -22.26 -23.95 -22.33
CA ALA A 27 -22.43 -22.82 -23.24
C ALA A 27 -22.07 -23.17 -24.70
N ALA A 28 -21.14 -24.11 -24.92
CA ALA A 28 -20.75 -24.55 -26.26
C ALA A 28 -21.67 -25.65 -26.81
N PHE A 29 -22.30 -26.43 -25.93
CA PHE A 29 -23.20 -27.55 -26.27
C PHE A 29 -24.43 -27.54 -25.34
N PRO A 30 -25.38 -26.58 -25.49
CA PRO A 30 -26.56 -26.48 -24.64
C PRO A 30 -27.43 -27.75 -24.65
N GLU A 31 -27.46 -28.46 -25.78
CA GLU A 31 -28.19 -29.72 -25.99
C GLU A 31 -27.75 -30.85 -25.04
N VAL A 32 -26.56 -30.74 -24.45
CA VAL A 32 -25.99 -31.75 -23.55
C VAL A 32 -26.40 -31.52 -22.10
N GLN A 33 -26.86 -30.31 -21.74
CA GLN A 33 -27.10 -29.92 -20.35
C GLN A 33 -28.14 -30.79 -19.63
N ASP A 34 -29.18 -31.20 -20.36
CA ASP A 34 -30.30 -32.02 -19.86
C ASP A 34 -30.12 -33.52 -20.13
N SER A 35 -28.98 -33.92 -20.71
CA SER A 35 -28.68 -35.33 -20.97
C SER A 35 -28.19 -36.06 -19.72
N ALA A 36 -28.67 -37.29 -19.53
CA ALA A 36 -28.16 -38.21 -18.51
C ALA A 36 -26.66 -38.53 -18.68
N GLN A 37 -26.10 -38.32 -19.88
CA GLN A 37 -24.69 -38.61 -20.20
C GLN A 37 -23.78 -37.38 -20.19
N ARG A 38 -24.25 -36.23 -19.71
CA ARG A 38 -23.50 -34.96 -19.73
C ARG A 38 -22.08 -35.05 -19.16
N GLY A 39 -21.90 -35.80 -18.07
CA GLY A 39 -20.58 -36.03 -17.46
C GLY A 39 -19.64 -36.84 -18.35
N ALA A 40 -20.14 -37.88 -19.00
CA ALA A 40 -19.36 -38.70 -19.93
C ALA A 40 -18.96 -37.92 -21.18
N GLN A 41 -19.85 -37.07 -21.69
CA GLN A 41 -19.58 -36.25 -22.87
C GLN A 41 -18.57 -35.13 -22.58
N LEU A 42 -18.67 -34.49 -21.41
CA LEU A 42 -17.67 -33.52 -20.96
C LEU A 42 -16.30 -34.18 -20.80
N LEU A 43 -16.22 -35.34 -20.14
CA LEU A 43 -14.95 -36.06 -19.95
C LEU A 43 -14.32 -36.43 -21.30
N LYS A 44 -15.12 -36.95 -22.23
CA LYS A 44 -14.66 -37.28 -23.59
C LYS A 44 -14.08 -36.06 -24.30
N GLY A 45 -14.77 -34.92 -24.26
CA GLY A 45 -14.29 -33.67 -24.86
C GLY A 45 -12.99 -33.17 -24.22
N LEU A 46 -12.81 -33.34 -22.92
CA LEU A 46 -11.55 -33.00 -22.24
C LEU A 46 -10.40 -33.94 -22.65
N GLN A 47 -10.66 -35.24 -22.78
CA GLN A 47 -9.67 -36.23 -23.22
C GLN A 47 -9.24 -35.99 -24.67
N GLU A 48 -10.17 -35.68 -25.56
CA GLU A 48 -9.88 -35.35 -26.96
C GLU A 48 -9.00 -34.08 -27.07
N LEU A 49 -9.23 -33.09 -26.21
CA LEU A 49 -8.40 -31.90 -26.13
C LEU A 49 -7.02 -32.15 -25.49
N GLU A 50 -6.90 -33.11 -24.58
CA GLU A 50 -5.60 -33.55 -24.05
C GLU A 50 -4.78 -34.29 -25.10
N ILE A 51 -5.40 -35.23 -25.84
CA ILE A 51 -4.77 -35.96 -26.95
C ILE A 51 -4.29 -34.99 -28.03
N ALA A 52 -5.09 -33.95 -28.34
CA ALA A 52 -4.72 -32.88 -29.27
C ALA A 52 -3.68 -31.89 -28.71
N GLY A 53 -3.20 -32.08 -27.47
CA GLY A 53 -2.17 -31.24 -26.84
C GLY A 53 -2.64 -29.83 -26.47
N HIS A 54 -3.94 -29.58 -26.39
CA HIS A 54 -4.52 -28.28 -26.07
C HIS A 54 -4.66 -28.02 -24.57
N LEU A 55 -4.66 -29.08 -23.76
CA LEU A 55 -4.71 -29.02 -22.32
C LEU A 55 -3.97 -30.21 -21.70
N LYS A 56 -3.83 -30.20 -20.38
CA LYS A 56 -3.37 -31.32 -19.57
C LYS A 56 -4.36 -31.59 -18.44
N LEU A 57 -4.75 -32.85 -18.28
CA LEU A 57 -5.56 -33.33 -17.17
C LEU A 57 -4.72 -33.45 -15.89
N PRO A 58 -5.34 -33.29 -14.71
CA PRO A 58 -4.63 -33.33 -13.44
C PRO A 58 -4.35 -34.78 -13.02
N ALA A 59 -3.43 -34.94 -12.06
CA ALA A 59 -3.16 -36.24 -11.45
C ALA A 59 -4.40 -36.83 -10.76
N ARG A 60 -4.45 -38.15 -10.59
CA ARG A 60 -5.63 -38.90 -10.08
C ARG A 60 -6.23 -38.35 -8.77
N GLY A 61 -5.40 -37.80 -7.87
CA GLY A 61 -5.86 -37.21 -6.60
C GLY A 61 -6.59 -35.86 -6.73
N SER A 62 -6.78 -35.34 -7.94
CA SER A 62 -7.47 -34.08 -8.22
C SER A 62 -8.70 -34.27 -9.11
N TRP A 63 -9.41 -35.38 -8.88
CA TRP A 63 -10.66 -35.73 -9.55
C TRP A 63 -11.79 -35.77 -8.51
N GLU A 64 -13.03 -35.58 -8.93
CA GLU A 64 -14.20 -35.69 -8.06
C GLU A 64 -14.25 -37.08 -7.37
N SER A 65 -14.53 -37.09 -6.07
CA SER A 65 -14.72 -38.34 -5.31
C SER A 65 -16.06 -39.02 -5.58
N PHE A 66 -17.04 -38.29 -6.13
CA PHE A 66 -18.38 -38.76 -6.45
C PHE A 66 -18.79 -38.27 -7.84
N GLY A 67 -19.46 -39.12 -8.63
CA GLY A 67 -19.89 -38.83 -10.01
C GLY A 67 -19.62 -40.00 -10.95
N GLN A 68 -20.52 -40.26 -11.90
CA GLN A 68 -20.37 -41.33 -12.89
C GLN A 68 -20.45 -40.75 -14.32
N PRO A 69 -19.32 -40.59 -15.03
CA PRO A 69 -17.93 -40.74 -14.58
C PRO A 69 -17.42 -39.56 -13.73
N PRO A 70 -16.37 -39.75 -12.92
CA PRO A 70 -15.75 -38.65 -12.18
C PRO A 70 -15.05 -37.67 -13.13
N LEU A 71 -15.15 -36.38 -12.85
CA LEU A 71 -14.51 -35.32 -13.64
C LEU A 71 -13.28 -34.73 -12.92
N PRO A 72 -12.31 -34.16 -13.66
CA PRO A 72 -11.18 -33.48 -13.06
C PRO A 72 -11.61 -32.19 -12.35
N LEU A 73 -11.10 -31.93 -11.14
CA LEU A 73 -11.41 -30.70 -10.40
C LEU A 73 -10.88 -29.44 -11.09
N TRP A 74 -9.85 -29.59 -11.92
CA TRP A 74 -9.29 -28.52 -12.75
C TRP A 74 -8.52 -29.08 -13.94
N ILE A 75 -8.32 -28.28 -14.98
CA ILE A 75 -7.41 -28.58 -16.11
C ILE A 75 -6.32 -27.52 -16.21
N THR A 76 -5.25 -27.81 -16.95
CA THR A 76 -4.23 -26.81 -17.33
C THR A 76 -4.22 -26.62 -18.83
N LEU A 77 -4.48 -25.40 -19.31
CA LEU A 77 -4.43 -25.08 -20.74
C LEU A 77 -2.99 -25.08 -21.27
N ALA A 78 -2.80 -25.70 -22.44
CA ALA A 78 -1.53 -25.67 -23.14
C ALA A 78 -1.26 -24.26 -23.68
N ARG A 79 0.02 -23.88 -23.69
CA ARG A 79 0.45 -22.58 -24.18
C ARG A 79 0.34 -22.61 -25.71
N ILE A 80 -0.61 -21.89 -26.29
CA ILE A 80 -0.40 -21.41 -27.66
C ILE A 80 0.68 -20.35 -27.54
N PRO A 81 1.81 -20.46 -28.25
CA PRO A 81 2.64 -19.30 -28.47
C PRO A 81 1.74 -18.32 -29.23
N GLN A 82 1.20 -17.33 -28.54
CA GLN A 82 0.74 -16.14 -29.21
C GLN A 82 2.02 -15.57 -29.84
N GLN A 83 2.26 -15.89 -31.11
CA GLN A 83 3.17 -15.13 -31.94
C GLN A 83 2.52 -13.77 -32.14
N ALA A 84 2.46 -12.96 -31.07
CA ALA A 84 2.66 -11.55 -31.26
C ALA A 84 4.06 -11.49 -31.85
N GLY A 85 4.18 -11.18 -33.14
CA GLY A 85 5.47 -10.94 -33.77
C GLY A 85 6.26 -10.07 -32.80
N ARG A 86 7.43 -10.58 -32.38
CA ARG A 86 8.24 -9.94 -31.36
C ARG A 86 8.55 -8.55 -31.90
N ARG A 87 7.89 -7.52 -31.36
CA ARG A 87 7.99 -6.15 -31.87
C ARG A 87 9.47 -5.79 -31.89
N ASP A 88 9.96 -5.32 -33.02
CA ASP A 88 11.34 -4.85 -33.12
C ASP A 88 11.41 -3.46 -32.48
N TYR A 89 11.71 -3.44 -31.18
CA TYR A 89 11.84 -2.20 -30.42
C TYR A 89 12.98 -1.30 -30.89
N GLY A 90 13.93 -1.82 -31.70
CA GLY A 90 14.98 -1.02 -32.32
C GLY A 90 14.48 -0.08 -33.41
N THR A 91 13.30 -0.36 -33.98
CA THR A 91 12.66 0.49 -35.01
C THR A 91 11.75 1.56 -34.42
N VAL A 92 11.48 1.51 -33.11
CA VAL A 92 10.61 2.47 -32.43
C VAL A 92 11.36 3.78 -32.24
N ALA A 93 10.74 4.90 -32.63
CA ALA A 93 11.23 6.22 -32.28
C ALA A 93 11.00 6.46 -30.79
N TRP A 94 12.04 6.38 -29.98
CA TRP A 94 11.93 6.60 -28.53
C TRP A 94 12.06 8.09 -28.18
N ALA A 95 11.26 8.54 -27.22
CA ALA A 95 11.41 9.85 -26.60
C ALA A 95 12.78 9.95 -25.90
N PRO A 96 13.47 11.10 -25.96
CA PRO A 96 14.81 11.25 -25.37
C PRO A 96 14.89 10.90 -23.88
N GLU A 97 13.82 11.15 -23.14
CA GLU A 97 13.69 10.84 -21.71
C GLU A 97 13.71 9.33 -21.43
N LEU A 98 13.48 8.50 -22.44
CA LEU A 98 13.41 7.04 -22.35
C LEU A 98 14.69 6.33 -22.81
N ASP A 99 15.84 7.01 -22.78
CA ASP A 99 17.16 6.48 -23.19
C ASP A 99 17.55 5.13 -22.56
N PHE A 100 16.96 4.81 -21.41
CA PHE A 100 17.16 3.56 -20.67
C PHE A 100 16.39 2.37 -21.24
N TRP A 101 15.53 2.56 -22.26
CA TRP A 101 14.75 1.50 -22.89
C TRP A 101 15.57 0.25 -23.29
N PRO A 102 16.82 0.34 -23.80
CA PRO A 102 17.57 -0.86 -24.22
C PRO A 102 17.87 -1.82 -23.07
N ARG A 103 17.77 -1.35 -21.82
CA ARG A 103 18.04 -2.14 -20.60
C ARG A 103 16.79 -2.88 -20.10
N LEU A 104 15.64 -2.69 -20.74
CA LEU A 104 14.36 -3.23 -20.29
C LEU A 104 14.03 -4.57 -20.97
N LYS A 105 13.30 -5.43 -20.25
CA LYS A 105 12.77 -6.69 -20.80
C LYS A 105 11.53 -6.41 -21.66
N ALA A 106 11.20 -7.31 -22.59
CA ALA A 106 10.04 -7.15 -23.49
C ALA A 106 8.72 -6.75 -22.80
N PRO A 107 8.32 -7.33 -21.64
CA PRO A 107 7.10 -6.88 -20.96
C PRO A 107 7.16 -5.43 -20.44
N GLN A 108 8.35 -4.96 -20.06
CA GLN A 108 8.57 -3.59 -19.62
C GLN A 108 8.57 -2.63 -20.81
N LEU A 109 9.14 -3.05 -21.94
CA LEU A 109 9.09 -2.28 -23.19
C LEU A 109 7.66 -2.09 -23.68
N GLU A 110 6.84 -3.15 -23.68
CA GLU A 110 5.41 -3.03 -24.00
C GLU A 110 4.68 -2.10 -23.03
N ALA A 111 4.99 -2.17 -21.74
CA ALA A 111 4.42 -1.27 -20.75
C ALA A 111 4.90 0.19 -20.89
N LEU A 112 6.05 0.41 -21.55
CA LEU A 112 6.63 1.74 -21.77
C LEU A 112 6.08 2.41 -23.04
N MET A 113 5.53 1.65 -24.00
CA MET A 113 5.00 2.20 -25.25
C MET A 113 3.97 3.34 -25.05
N PRO A 114 2.97 3.23 -24.15
CA PRO A 114 2.04 4.35 -23.91
C PRO A 114 2.73 5.60 -23.37
N VAL A 115 3.80 5.43 -22.57
CA VAL A 115 4.61 6.54 -22.04
C VAL A 115 5.39 7.21 -23.17
N ASN A 116 5.99 6.41 -24.05
CA ASN A 116 6.69 6.90 -25.24
C ASN A 116 5.75 7.72 -26.13
N ASP A 117 4.58 7.16 -26.47
CA ASP A 117 3.59 7.83 -27.30
C ASP A 117 3.07 9.12 -26.66
N PHE A 118 2.94 9.14 -25.33
CA PHE A 118 2.56 10.34 -24.57
C PHE A 118 3.63 11.43 -24.70
N LEU A 119 4.89 11.11 -24.43
CA LEU A 119 6.01 12.06 -24.49
C LEU A 119 6.23 12.60 -25.91
N LEU A 120 6.11 11.74 -26.93
CA LEU A 120 6.23 12.16 -28.32
C LEU A 120 5.08 13.07 -28.77
N ARG A 121 3.86 12.88 -28.27
CA ARG A 121 2.69 13.71 -28.58
C ARG A 121 2.70 15.04 -27.85
N ARG A 122 3.20 15.07 -26.62
CA ARG A 122 3.17 16.23 -25.72
C ARG A 122 4.56 16.87 -25.55
N ARG A 123 5.31 17.01 -26.65
CA ARG A 123 6.63 17.66 -26.63
C ARG A 123 6.53 19.06 -26.01
N GLY A 124 7.37 19.36 -25.02
CA GLY A 124 7.44 20.65 -24.35
C GLY A 124 7.20 20.58 -22.84
N LEU A 125 6.92 21.73 -22.22
CA LEU A 125 6.65 21.83 -20.78
C LEU A 125 5.30 21.18 -20.44
N LEU A 126 5.36 20.06 -19.73
CA LEU A 126 4.18 19.41 -19.18
C LEU A 126 3.76 20.10 -17.87
N PRO A 127 2.48 20.47 -17.69
CA PRO A 127 2.01 20.94 -16.39
C PRO A 127 2.11 19.81 -15.37
N LEU A 128 2.53 20.13 -14.14
CA LEU A 128 2.56 19.17 -13.04
C LEU A 128 1.14 18.86 -12.56
N VAL A 129 0.75 17.59 -12.64
CA VAL A 129 -0.57 17.10 -12.17
C VAL A 129 -0.41 15.90 -11.22
N PRO A 130 -1.43 15.55 -10.42
CA PRO A 130 -1.43 14.32 -9.64
C PRO A 130 -1.15 13.06 -10.48
N ALA A 131 -0.29 12.17 -9.97
CA ALA A 131 0.16 10.99 -10.70
C ALA A 131 -0.98 10.07 -11.15
N LYS A 132 -2.09 9.99 -10.39
CA LYS A 132 -3.26 9.20 -10.77
C LYS A 132 -4.00 9.77 -11.99
N GLU A 133 -4.08 11.09 -12.11
CA GLU A 133 -4.64 11.77 -13.29
C GLU A 133 -3.76 11.50 -14.51
N ARG A 134 -2.44 11.67 -14.37
CA ARG A 134 -1.50 11.37 -15.46
C ARG A 134 -1.51 9.89 -15.84
N SER A 135 -1.66 8.99 -14.86
CA SER A 135 -1.78 7.55 -15.10
C SER A 135 -3.03 7.23 -15.90
N LEU A 136 -4.15 7.86 -15.56
CA LEU A 136 -5.40 7.70 -16.30
C LEU A 136 -5.28 8.23 -17.74
N GLU A 137 -4.64 9.38 -17.96
CA GLU A 137 -4.42 9.92 -19.31
C GLU A 137 -3.53 9.00 -20.17
N ILE A 138 -2.43 8.48 -19.60
CA ILE A 138 -1.48 7.66 -20.36
C ILE A 138 -2.01 6.24 -20.60
N PHE A 139 -2.67 5.64 -19.61
CA PHE A 139 -2.97 4.20 -19.60
C PHE A 139 -4.45 3.84 -19.54
N GLY A 140 -5.35 4.80 -19.28
CA GLY A 140 -6.75 4.49 -18.95
C GLY A 140 -6.92 3.78 -17.61
N ASP A 141 -5.90 3.80 -16.74
CA ASP A 141 -5.88 3.12 -15.44
C ASP A 141 -5.10 3.99 -14.44
N GLU A 142 -5.80 4.49 -13.42
CA GLU A 142 -5.31 5.47 -12.45
C GLU A 142 -4.19 4.91 -11.54
N LYS A 143 -4.07 3.58 -11.44
CA LYS A 143 -3.07 2.89 -10.60
C LYS A 143 -1.90 2.33 -11.41
N ARG A 144 -1.91 2.47 -12.74
CA ARG A 144 -0.90 1.87 -13.61
C ARG A 144 0.50 2.41 -13.34
N LEU A 145 0.67 3.73 -13.26
CA LEU A 145 1.95 4.35 -12.91
C LEU A 145 2.44 3.91 -11.55
N GLU A 146 1.56 3.88 -10.55
CA GLU A 146 1.89 3.44 -9.18
C GLU A 146 2.49 2.03 -9.17
N ARG A 147 1.88 1.07 -9.88
CA ARG A 147 2.40 -0.30 -9.99
C ARG A 147 3.71 -0.43 -10.76
N MET A 148 4.03 0.54 -11.62
CA MET A 148 5.27 0.57 -12.41
C MET A 148 6.40 1.35 -11.72
N CYS A 149 6.07 2.15 -10.70
CA CYS A 149 7.03 2.97 -9.99
C CYS A 149 7.70 2.20 -8.86
N GLN A 150 8.97 2.52 -8.65
CA GLN A 150 9.74 2.15 -7.46
C GLN A 150 10.32 3.45 -6.91
N SER A 151 10.01 3.77 -5.65
CA SER A 151 10.48 5.00 -4.99
C SER A 151 10.22 6.29 -5.80
N GLY A 152 9.04 6.40 -6.42
CA GLY A 152 8.67 7.58 -7.21
C GLY A 152 9.34 7.69 -8.59
N MET A 153 10.05 6.64 -9.02
CA MET A 153 10.68 6.56 -10.34
C MET A 153 10.08 5.42 -11.16
N LEU A 154 9.68 5.71 -12.39
CA LEU A 154 9.23 4.71 -13.36
C LEU A 154 10.38 3.75 -13.65
N PHE A 155 10.18 2.46 -13.36
CA PHE A 155 11.21 1.42 -13.44
C PHE A 155 12.53 1.75 -12.70
N GLY A 156 12.50 2.66 -11.71
CA GLY A 156 13.71 3.12 -11.02
C GLY A 156 14.66 3.96 -11.90
N LYS A 157 14.18 4.50 -13.03
CA LYS A 157 15.01 5.21 -14.02
C LYS A 157 14.52 6.63 -14.35
N LEU A 158 13.20 6.83 -14.46
CA LEU A 158 12.62 8.11 -14.84
C LEU A 158 11.82 8.72 -13.69
N PRO A 159 12.14 9.93 -13.21
CA PRO A 159 11.32 10.58 -12.18
C PRO A 159 9.93 10.92 -12.73
N LEU A 160 8.91 10.84 -11.89
CA LEU A 160 7.52 11.20 -12.28
C LEU A 160 7.39 12.64 -12.80
N SER A 161 8.25 13.55 -12.35
CA SER A 161 8.29 14.93 -12.85
C SER A 161 8.58 15.02 -14.34
N ALA A 162 9.31 14.07 -14.92
CA ALA A 162 9.54 14.01 -16.38
C ALA A 162 8.26 13.65 -17.16
N LEU A 163 7.27 13.05 -16.50
CA LEU A 163 5.93 12.83 -17.05
C LEU A 163 4.96 13.98 -16.71
N GLY A 164 5.48 15.09 -16.17
CA GLY A 164 4.66 16.19 -15.70
C GLY A 164 3.69 15.75 -14.61
N CYS A 165 4.12 14.89 -13.68
CA CYS A 165 3.28 14.50 -12.56
C CYS A 165 4.04 14.32 -11.24
N PHE A 166 3.29 14.32 -10.15
CA PHE A 166 3.81 14.17 -8.79
C PHE A 166 2.90 13.29 -7.94
N GLN A 167 3.46 12.67 -6.91
CA GLN A 167 2.68 11.89 -5.95
C GLN A 167 1.96 12.83 -4.97
N VAL A 168 0.66 12.59 -4.78
CA VAL A 168 -0.15 13.28 -3.78
C VAL A 168 -0.25 12.39 -2.55
N SER A 169 0.23 12.88 -1.40
CA SER A 169 0.04 12.21 -0.11
C SER A 169 -1.43 12.18 0.28
N ALA A 170 -1.84 11.17 1.05
CA ALA A 170 -3.15 11.19 1.69
C ALA A 170 -3.27 12.45 2.58
N PRO A 171 -4.47 13.06 2.67
CA PRO A 171 -4.66 14.21 3.54
C PRO A 171 -4.46 13.82 5.00
N LEU A 172 -3.90 14.74 5.79
CA LEU A 172 -3.78 14.61 7.24
C LEU A 172 -4.90 15.40 7.91
N PRO A 173 -5.79 14.77 8.69
CA PRO A 173 -6.73 15.49 9.52
C PRO A 173 -6.01 16.26 10.63
N TYR A 174 -6.33 17.54 10.79
CA TYR A 174 -5.76 18.37 11.85
C TYR A 174 -6.75 19.43 12.36
N ARG A 175 -6.53 19.89 13.60
CA ARG A 175 -7.22 21.01 14.24
C ARG A 175 -6.22 22.15 14.46
N PRO A 176 -6.34 23.29 13.74
CA PRO A 176 -5.47 24.44 13.94
C PRO A 176 -5.81 25.18 15.24
N ALA A 177 -4.84 25.89 15.79
CA ALA A 177 -5.03 26.86 16.86
C ALA A 177 -4.34 28.18 16.53
N VAL A 178 -4.69 29.26 17.24
CA VAL A 178 -4.14 30.60 16.99
C VAL A 178 -2.82 30.78 17.75
N ALA A 179 -1.85 29.92 17.43
CA ALA A 179 -0.60 29.80 18.17
C ALA A 179 0.62 29.66 17.26
N PRO A 180 0.83 30.56 16.28
CA PRO A 180 1.91 30.43 15.30
C PRO A 180 3.28 30.32 15.97
N GLY A 181 4.17 29.52 15.38
CA GLY A 181 5.51 29.24 15.92
C GLY A 181 5.55 28.14 16.98
N ARG A 182 4.43 27.82 17.64
CA ARG A 182 4.34 26.66 18.54
C ARG A 182 4.49 25.33 17.76
N PRO A 183 4.86 24.22 18.41
CA PRO A 183 4.92 22.92 17.74
C PRO A 183 3.54 22.48 17.22
N ALA A 184 3.51 21.69 16.16
CA ALA A 184 2.36 20.85 15.83
C ALA A 184 2.52 19.49 16.54
N LEU A 185 1.45 18.96 17.13
CA LEU A 185 1.45 17.66 17.80
C LEU A 185 0.75 16.61 16.95
N VAL A 186 1.48 15.58 16.56
CA VAL A 186 0.96 14.38 15.90
C VAL A 186 0.61 13.34 16.96
N LEU A 187 -0.63 12.87 16.92
CA LEU A 187 -1.18 11.88 17.83
C LEU A 187 -1.51 10.60 17.06
N GLU A 188 -1.03 9.47 17.54
CA GLU A 188 -1.27 8.17 16.90
C GLU A 188 -2.76 7.82 16.85
N ASN A 189 -3.44 7.94 17.99
CA ASN A 189 -4.79 7.45 18.20
C ASN A 189 -5.86 8.56 18.05
N LYS A 190 -7.04 8.17 17.56
CA LYS A 190 -8.14 9.10 17.25
C LYS A 190 -8.76 9.74 18.49
N ASP A 191 -8.77 9.03 19.62
CA ASP A 191 -9.42 9.49 20.86
C ASP A 191 -8.50 10.45 21.62
N ALA A 192 -7.18 10.22 21.56
CA ALA A 192 -6.17 11.19 21.96
C ALA A 192 -6.25 12.45 21.08
N TYR A 193 -6.34 12.29 19.75
CA TYR A 193 -6.56 13.40 18.82
C TYR A 193 -7.78 14.26 19.18
N TRP A 194 -8.91 13.62 19.51
CA TRP A 194 -10.08 14.34 19.98
C TRP A 194 -9.80 15.12 21.26
N SER A 195 -9.27 14.44 22.29
CA SER A 195 -9.04 15.02 23.63
C SER A 195 -8.07 16.21 23.58
N PHE A 196 -6.92 16.04 22.94
CA PHE A 196 -5.94 17.12 22.76
C PHE A 196 -6.48 18.23 21.86
N GLY A 197 -7.27 17.88 20.85
CA GLY A 197 -7.92 18.85 19.99
C GLY A 197 -8.83 19.79 20.76
N GLU A 198 -9.71 19.24 21.62
CA GLU A 198 -10.59 20.03 22.48
C GLU A 198 -9.80 20.87 23.49
N TRP A 199 -8.84 20.26 24.18
CA TRP A 199 -7.99 20.97 25.14
C TRP A 199 -7.21 22.12 24.51
N ASN A 200 -6.66 21.91 23.31
CA ASN A 200 -5.83 22.91 22.64
C ASN A 200 -6.63 24.11 22.09
N THR A 201 -7.97 24.02 22.02
CA THR A 201 -8.81 25.17 21.64
C THR A 201 -8.69 26.34 22.62
N THR A 202 -8.49 26.04 23.90
CA THR A 202 -8.30 27.04 24.96
C THR A 202 -6.84 27.20 25.31
N ALA A 203 -6.09 26.09 25.42
CA ALA A 203 -4.69 26.11 25.84
C ALA A 203 -3.76 26.80 24.83
N ASN A 204 -4.07 26.73 23.52
CA ASN A 204 -3.23 27.28 22.44
C ASN A 204 -1.74 26.88 22.57
N TYR A 205 -1.48 25.69 23.10
CA TYR A 205 -0.14 25.20 23.38
C TYR A 205 0.57 24.70 22.11
N PHE A 206 -0.20 24.11 21.19
CA PHE A 206 0.25 23.63 19.89
C PHE A 206 -0.34 24.51 18.77
N SER A 207 0.43 24.75 17.70
CA SER A 207 -0.09 25.40 16.48
C SER A 207 -1.19 24.57 15.82
N ALA A 208 -1.09 23.25 15.92
CA ALA A 208 -2.08 22.31 15.46
C ALA A 208 -1.98 20.98 16.20
N VAL A 209 -3.13 20.31 16.33
CA VAL A 209 -3.22 18.91 16.76
C VAL A 209 -3.56 18.07 15.52
N VAL A 210 -2.79 17.01 15.27
CA VAL A 210 -2.81 16.24 14.02
C VAL A 210 -3.09 14.78 14.32
N TYR A 211 -3.98 14.15 13.54
CA TYR A 211 -4.21 12.73 13.63
C TYR A 211 -3.24 11.95 12.73
N GLY A 212 -2.38 11.13 13.32
CA GLY A 212 -1.38 10.31 12.64
C GLY A 212 -1.97 9.04 11.98
N GLY A 213 -2.94 8.39 12.63
CA GLY A 213 -3.58 7.19 12.08
C GLY A 213 -2.67 5.96 12.03
N GLY A 214 -1.82 5.78 13.04
CA GLY A 214 -0.91 4.64 13.14
C GLY A 214 0.11 4.57 11.99
N GLU A 215 0.31 3.39 11.42
CA GLU A 215 1.31 3.15 10.36
C GLU A 215 1.08 3.98 9.10
N ALA A 216 -0.16 4.41 8.83
CA ALA A 216 -0.47 5.26 7.67
C ALA A 216 0.29 6.59 7.72
N PHE A 217 0.60 7.08 8.93
CA PHE A 217 1.37 8.30 9.16
C PHE A 217 2.68 8.33 8.37
N GLN A 218 3.36 7.17 8.25
CA GLN A 218 4.67 7.03 7.58
C GLN A 218 4.69 7.50 6.12
N SER A 219 3.52 7.66 5.48
CA SER A 219 3.36 8.10 4.08
C SER A 219 2.89 9.56 3.93
N THR A 220 2.81 10.31 5.03
CA THR A 220 2.14 11.62 5.09
C THR A 220 3.08 12.83 5.14
N GLY A 221 4.40 12.64 4.93
CA GLY A 221 5.40 13.70 5.08
C GLY A 221 5.11 14.97 4.28
N ALA A 222 4.61 14.86 3.04
CA ALA A 222 4.25 16.03 2.24
C ALA A 222 3.01 16.76 2.79
N ALA A 223 2.02 16.01 3.28
CA ALA A 223 0.84 16.58 3.91
C ALA A 223 1.21 17.29 5.23
N LEU A 224 2.14 16.73 6.00
CA LEU A 224 2.62 17.35 7.24
C LEU A 224 3.34 18.67 6.92
N ALA A 225 4.21 18.67 5.90
CA ALA A 225 4.90 19.87 5.44
C ALA A 225 3.95 20.98 4.98
N GLN A 226 2.87 20.61 4.29
CA GLN A 226 1.84 21.55 3.88
C GLN A 226 1.13 22.15 5.09
N MET A 227 0.59 21.31 5.98
CA MET A 227 -0.12 21.76 7.18
C MET A 227 0.75 22.67 8.04
N MET A 228 2.02 22.29 8.29
CA MET A 228 2.93 23.11 9.09
C MET A 228 3.13 24.52 8.51
N ARG A 229 3.14 24.67 7.17
CA ARG A 229 3.19 25.99 6.53
C ARG A 229 1.88 26.76 6.70
N GLU A 230 0.75 26.10 6.57
CA GLU A 230 -0.59 26.70 6.72
C GLU A 230 -0.79 27.30 8.13
N VAL A 231 -0.41 26.56 9.17
CA VAL A 231 -0.55 26.99 10.58
C VAL A 231 0.69 27.69 11.14
N ARG A 232 1.76 27.80 10.34
CA ARG A 232 3.07 28.35 10.74
C ARG A 232 3.67 27.65 11.97
N ALA A 233 3.57 26.31 12.02
CA ALA A 233 4.17 25.53 13.10
C ALA A 233 5.70 25.56 13.04
N GLY A 234 6.37 25.73 14.18
CA GLY A 234 7.84 25.81 14.24
C GLY A 234 8.54 24.46 14.11
N ARG A 235 7.90 23.38 14.59
CA ARG A 235 8.39 21.99 14.53
C ARG A 235 7.23 21.01 14.66
N ALA A 236 7.47 19.74 14.37
CA ALA A 236 6.48 18.67 14.59
C ALA A 236 6.94 17.75 15.75
N LEU A 237 6.03 17.51 16.67
CA LEU A 237 6.19 16.56 17.77
C LEU A 237 5.30 15.35 17.52
N TYR A 238 5.74 14.17 17.93
CA TYR A 238 4.95 12.94 17.89
C TYR A 238 4.73 12.41 19.30
N PHE A 239 3.48 12.05 19.60
CA PHE A 239 3.07 11.37 20.82
C PHE A 239 2.16 10.20 20.44
N GLY A 240 2.52 9.01 20.91
CA GLY A 240 1.83 7.77 20.60
C GLY A 240 2.10 6.75 21.70
N ASP A 241 1.72 5.50 21.43
CA ASP A 241 1.84 4.43 22.40
C ASP A 241 3.32 4.12 22.70
N LEU A 242 3.63 3.81 23.97
CA LEU A 242 4.96 3.34 24.37
C LEU A 242 5.01 1.81 24.30
N ASP A 243 4.81 1.31 23.09
CA ASP A 243 5.07 -0.07 22.70
C ASP A 243 6.06 -0.11 21.51
N PRO A 244 6.59 -1.27 21.13
CA PRO A 244 7.56 -1.37 20.04
C PRO A 244 7.04 -0.88 18.67
N LYS A 245 5.73 -0.94 18.44
CA LYS A 245 5.10 -0.47 17.20
C LYS A 245 4.92 1.05 17.21
N GLY A 246 4.39 1.61 18.30
CA GLY A 246 4.19 3.04 18.50
C GLY A 246 5.51 3.82 18.40
N VAL A 247 6.61 3.26 18.91
CA VAL A 247 7.97 3.82 18.73
C VAL A 247 8.48 3.69 17.29
N ARG A 248 8.15 2.60 16.59
CA ARG A 248 8.62 2.38 15.21
C ARG A 248 7.97 3.32 14.20
N ILE A 249 6.72 3.72 14.41
CA ILE A 249 5.97 4.58 13.47
C ILE A 249 6.69 5.91 13.18
N PRO A 250 7.07 6.74 14.18
CA PRO A 250 7.75 8.00 13.91
C PRO A 250 9.19 7.81 13.40
N LEU A 251 9.87 6.73 13.80
CA LEU A 251 11.18 6.37 13.25
C LEU A 251 11.10 6.06 11.75
N GLU A 252 10.12 5.25 11.34
CA GLU A 252 9.90 4.93 9.93
C GLU A 252 9.42 6.14 9.12
N PHE A 253 8.62 7.03 9.73
CA PHE A 253 8.28 8.31 9.13
C PHE A 253 9.54 9.14 8.84
N ASN A 254 10.40 9.34 9.84
CA ASN A 254 11.63 10.12 9.70
C ASN A 254 12.59 9.49 8.69
N ARG A 255 12.68 8.14 8.64
CA ARG A 255 13.51 7.40 7.68
C ARG A 255 13.02 7.57 6.23
N LYS A 256 11.71 7.71 6.04
CA LYS A 256 11.08 7.89 4.71
C LYS A 256 11.00 9.36 4.28
N ALA A 257 11.27 10.31 5.17
CA ALA A 257 11.20 11.74 4.87
C ALA A 257 12.19 12.10 3.75
N ALA A 258 11.68 12.75 2.70
CA ALA A 258 12.51 13.26 1.62
C ALA A 258 13.31 14.51 2.08
N PRO A 259 14.43 14.85 1.43
CA PRO A 259 15.16 16.09 1.73
C PRO A 259 14.23 17.31 1.73
N GLY A 260 14.26 18.08 2.82
CA GLY A 260 13.41 19.26 3.02
C GLY A 260 11.99 18.98 3.53
N GLN A 261 11.57 17.72 3.70
CA GLN A 261 10.36 17.39 4.44
C GLN A 261 10.61 17.47 5.95
N PRO A 262 9.59 17.86 6.75
CA PRO A 262 9.72 17.90 8.20
C PRO A 262 9.90 16.49 8.76
N GLN A 263 10.76 16.40 9.77
CA GLN A 263 10.84 15.24 10.65
C GLN A 263 10.03 15.51 11.93
N VAL A 264 9.64 14.45 12.62
CA VAL A 264 9.02 14.53 13.94
C VAL A 264 10.05 14.23 15.03
N SER A 265 9.93 14.93 16.15
CA SER A 265 10.67 14.65 17.38
C SER A 265 9.73 14.12 18.46
N PRO A 266 10.21 13.36 19.46
CA PRO A 266 9.37 12.92 20.56
C PRO A 266 8.80 14.10 21.35
N ALA A 267 7.52 14.00 21.74
CA ALA A 267 6.92 14.92 22.71
C ALA A 267 7.39 14.56 24.13
N ILE A 268 8.63 14.95 24.46
CA ILE A 268 9.34 14.53 25.68
C ILE A 268 8.50 14.70 26.96
N GLU A 269 7.86 15.86 27.13
CA GLU A 269 7.03 16.16 28.31
C GLU A 269 5.85 15.18 28.46
N LEU A 270 5.21 14.82 27.35
CA LEU A 270 4.06 13.92 27.34
C LEU A 270 4.49 12.48 27.59
N TYR A 271 5.62 12.06 27.01
CA TYR A 271 6.19 10.74 27.28
C TYR A 271 6.68 10.59 28.72
N ALA A 272 7.36 11.61 29.26
CA ALA A 272 7.77 11.62 30.65
C ALA A 272 6.56 11.51 31.58
N TRP A 273 5.49 12.27 31.31
CA TRP A 273 4.25 12.15 32.06
C TRP A 273 3.66 10.73 31.98
N LEU A 274 3.61 10.16 30.78
CA LEU A 274 3.04 8.83 30.54
C LEU A 274 3.83 7.74 31.26
N ILE A 275 5.16 7.86 31.35
CA ILE A 275 6.01 6.93 32.10
C ILE A 275 5.75 7.02 33.61
N SER A 276 5.57 8.24 34.14
CA SER A 276 5.37 8.46 35.57
C SER A 276 3.94 8.17 36.05
N ASN A 277 2.93 8.39 35.22
CA ASN A 277 1.52 8.39 35.64
C ASN A 277 0.63 7.46 34.81
N GLY A 278 1.14 6.91 33.70
CA GLY A 278 0.36 6.08 32.80
C GLY A 278 0.00 4.71 33.38
N VAL A 279 -1.10 4.15 32.87
CA VAL A 279 -1.56 2.81 33.25
C VAL A 279 -0.77 1.77 32.47
N ARG A 280 0.02 0.95 33.16
CA ARG A 280 0.70 -0.19 32.52
C ARG A 280 -0.31 -1.26 32.14
N ARG A 281 -0.15 -1.81 30.94
CA ARG A 281 -0.99 -2.90 30.43
C ARG A 281 -0.10 -4.06 29.98
N PRO A 282 -0.53 -5.31 30.20
CA PRO A 282 0.23 -6.46 29.73
C PRO A 282 0.21 -6.53 28.20
N LYS A 283 1.39 -6.77 27.63
CA LYS A 283 1.67 -7.05 26.22
C LYS A 283 2.99 -7.84 26.12
N PRO A 284 2.92 -9.17 26.26
CA PRO A 284 4.11 -10.03 26.32
C PRO A 284 5.05 -9.86 25.13
N GLU A 285 4.56 -9.50 23.94
CA GLU A 285 5.41 -9.27 22.75
C GLU A 285 6.45 -8.15 22.96
N CYS A 286 6.29 -7.30 23.99
CA CYS A 286 7.25 -6.24 24.29
C CYS A 286 8.57 -6.78 24.87
N THR A 287 8.60 -7.97 25.49
CA THR A 287 9.82 -8.49 26.15
C THR A 287 10.98 -8.71 25.18
N GLU A 288 10.65 -8.98 23.92
CA GLU A 288 11.59 -9.24 22.82
C GLU A 288 12.07 -7.97 22.12
N ALA A 289 11.54 -6.80 22.49
CA ALA A 289 11.89 -5.55 21.83
C ALA A 289 13.31 -5.09 22.24
N PRO A 290 14.18 -4.76 21.27
CA PRO A 290 15.55 -4.35 21.57
C PRO A 290 15.59 -2.95 22.18
N PHE A 291 16.51 -2.72 23.11
CA PHE A 291 16.77 -1.39 23.69
C PHE A 291 17.05 -0.32 22.63
N ASP A 292 17.85 -0.66 21.61
CA ASP A 292 18.21 0.26 20.52
C ASP A 292 17.00 0.87 19.81
N LEU A 293 15.87 0.15 19.74
CA LEU A 293 14.64 0.66 19.14
C LEU A 293 14.13 1.88 19.88
N VAL A 294 14.06 1.83 21.21
CA VAL A 294 13.59 2.97 22.01
C VAL A 294 14.67 4.03 22.20
N ALA A 295 15.93 3.64 22.32
CA ALA A 295 17.06 4.58 22.43
C ALA A 295 17.28 5.42 21.16
N THR A 296 16.84 4.93 19.99
CA THR A 296 16.84 5.73 18.75
C THR A 296 15.75 6.81 18.75
N TRP A 297 14.70 6.65 19.55
CA TRP A 297 13.53 7.55 19.56
C TRP A 297 13.49 8.48 20.79
N LEU A 298 13.86 7.97 21.96
CA LEU A 298 13.87 8.70 23.23
C LEU A 298 15.28 8.75 23.77
N GLU A 299 15.66 9.88 24.33
CA GLU A 299 16.93 10.03 25.06
C GLU A 299 16.80 9.52 26.49
N GLU A 300 17.94 9.32 27.17
CA GLU A 300 17.95 9.02 28.59
C GLU A 300 17.45 10.21 29.43
N PRO A 301 16.75 9.98 30.56
CA PRO A 301 16.50 8.68 31.21
C PRO A 301 15.25 7.92 30.68
N LEU A 302 14.55 8.47 29.68
CA LEU A 302 13.25 7.94 29.25
C LEU A 302 13.39 6.60 28.51
N ALA A 303 14.42 6.43 27.68
CA ALA A 303 14.67 5.18 26.97
C ALA A 303 14.81 3.98 27.92
N SER A 304 15.66 4.10 28.93
CA SER A 304 15.83 3.05 29.94
C SER A 304 14.55 2.76 30.71
N ALA A 305 13.77 3.79 31.06
CA ALA A 305 12.50 3.60 31.77
C ALA A 305 11.48 2.82 30.94
N VAL A 306 11.33 3.15 29.65
CA VAL A 306 10.42 2.43 28.74
C VAL A 306 10.88 1.00 28.51
N HIS A 307 12.17 0.79 28.27
CA HIS A 307 12.70 -0.56 28.08
C HIS A 307 12.52 -1.43 29.33
N ALA A 308 12.66 -0.87 30.54
CA ALA A 308 12.39 -1.60 31.77
C ALA A 308 10.91 -2.05 31.89
N ILE A 309 9.97 -1.25 31.38
CA ILE A 309 8.54 -1.61 31.29
C ILE A 309 8.35 -2.75 30.27
N TRP A 310 8.95 -2.65 29.09
CA TRP A 310 8.88 -3.70 28.06
C TRP A 310 9.43 -5.04 28.54
N ARG A 311 10.52 -5.03 29.31
CA ARG A 311 11.11 -6.22 29.93
C ARG A 311 10.20 -6.92 30.94
N GLN A 312 9.22 -6.22 31.49
CA GLN A 312 8.17 -6.79 32.34
C GLN A 312 7.00 -7.37 31.54
N GLY A 313 7.04 -7.26 30.20
CA GLY A 313 5.96 -7.65 29.32
C GLY A 313 4.80 -6.66 29.34
N ASP A 314 5.07 -5.39 29.65
CA ASP A 314 4.08 -4.32 29.73
C ASP A 314 4.33 -3.24 28.67
N TRP A 315 3.33 -2.39 28.46
CA TRP A 315 3.39 -1.16 27.66
C TRP A 315 2.52 -0.06 28.27
N LEU A 316 2.63 1.16 27.76
CA LEU A 316 1.80 2.29 28.18
C LEU A 316 0.97 2.82 27.00
N PRO A 317 -0.38 2.79 27.10
CA PRO A 317 -1.27 3.36 26.10
C PRO A 317 -1.31 4.88 26.16
N GLN A 318 -1.36 5.51 24.99
CA GLN A 318 -1.47 6.95 24.82
C GLN A 318 -2.69 7.53 25.55
N GLU A 319 -3.81 6.78 25.61
CA GLU A 319 -5.07 7.22 26.20
C GLU A 319 -5.01 7.50 27.70
N ALA A 320 -3.94 7.07 28.40
CA ALA A 320 -3.76 7.42 29.80
C ALA A 320 -3.65 8.95 30.01
N LEU A 321 -3.15 9.68 29.02
CA LEU A 321 -3.18 11.14 28.99
C LEU A 321 -4.44 11.63 28.24
N GLY A 322 -5.60 11.40 28.86
CA GLY A 322 -6.91 11.71 28.31
C GLY A 322 -7.45 13.10 28.69
N SER A 323 -8.70 13.36 28.30
CA SER A 323 -9.38 14.65 28.49
C SER A 323 -9.40 15.14 29.95
N GLU A 324 -9.73 14.28 30.91
CA GLU A 324 -9.79 14.65 32.34
C GLU A 324 -8.41 15.05 32.87
N THR A 325 -7.39 14.27 32.53
CA THR A 325 -6.00 14.54 32.89
C THR A 325 -5.50 15.86 32.30
N LEU A 326 -5.81 16.15 31.04
CA LEU A 326 -5.42 17.41 30.39
C LEU A 326 -6.05 18.64 31.07
N GLN A 327 -7.30 18.52 31.53
CA GLN A 327 -8.00 19.59 32.26
C GLN A 327 -7.39 19.88 33.64
N GLN A 328 -6.68 18.93 34.24
CA GLN A 328 -5.99 19.10 35.52
C GLN A 328 -4.68 19.91 35.40
N GLY A 329 -4.34 20.43 34.21
CA GLY A 329 -3.17 21.30 34.02
C GLY A 329 -1.84 20.55 33.99
N VAL A 330 -1.87 19.30 33.54
CA VAL A 330 -0.70 18.41 33.50
C VAL A 330 0.41 18.90 32.58
N ILE A 331 0.07 19.66 31.54
CA ILE A 331 1.04 20.35 30.68
C ILE A 331 1.19 21.78 31.22
N PRO A 332 2.39 22.19 31.66
CA PRO A 332 2.60 23.54 32.15
C PRO A 332 2.35 24.54 31.01
N LEU A 333 1.30 25.33 31.14
CA LEU A 333 1.02 26.45 30.23
C LEU A 333 2.04 27.55 30.56
N SER A 334 2.85 27.92 29.56
CA SER A 334 3.86 28.98 29.63
C SER A 334 3.30 30.34 29.25
#